data_AF-A0A5C8PRZ0-F1
#
_entry.id   AF-A0A5C8PRZ0-F1
#
_cell.length_a   1.000
_cell.length_b   1.000
_cell.length_c   1.000
_cell.angle_alpha   90.00
_cell.angle_beta   90.00
_cell.angle_gamma   90.00
#
_symmetry.space_group_name_H-M   'P 1'
#
loop_
_entity.id
_entity.type
_entity.pdbx_description
1 polymer ?
#
loop_
_entity_poly.entity_id
_entity_poly.type
_entity_poly.pdbx_seq_one_letter_code
_entity_poly.pdbx_strand_id
1 'polypeptide(L)'
;MLSRERLPAAAEVPTITEDGGPALESATWMMVLAPAGVPAEITNRLSRKIADIVLAGEVKDRLIEWAIIPSGWSPDRTGRFLADEIARWAGVIKAAGVKPEL
;
A
#
# COMPACT_ATOMS: atom_id res chain seq x y z
N MET A 1 -0.41 13.34 2.87
CA MET A 1 -0.20 12.16 2.00
C MET A 1 -0.35 12.64 0.57
N LEU A 2 0.61 12.36 -0.32
CA LEU A 2 0.50 12.70 -1.74
C LEU A 2 0.04 11.44 -2.46
N SER A 3 -1.21 11.43 -2.91
CA SER A 3 -1.79 10.28 -3.61
C SER A 3 -1.69 10.49 -5.12
N ARG A 4 -1.51 9.40 -5.86
CA ARG A 4 -1.54 9.39 -7.33
C ARG A 4 -2.95 9.64 -7.87
N GLU A 5 -3.97 9.24 -7.13
CA GLU A 5 -5.38 9.36 -7.48
C GLU A 5 -6.14 10.12 -6.38
N ARG A 6 -7.25 10.76 -6.73
CA ARG A 6 -8.10 11.43 -5.74
C ARG A 6 -8.65 10.42 -4.74
N LEU A 7 -8.70 10.80 -3.47
CA LEU A 7 -9.30 9.96 -2.44
C LEU A 7 -10.82 10.02 -2.58
N PRO A 8 -11.55 8.88 -2.53
CA PRO A 8 -13.01 8.89 -2.58
C PRO A 8 -13.66 9.77 -1.50
N ALA A 9 -13.03 9.85 -0.32
CA ALA A 9 -13.49 10.66 0.81
C ALA A 9 -13.22 12.17 0.66
N ALA A 10 -12.46 12.60 -0.35
CA ALA A 10 -12.10 14.00 -0.62
C ALA A 10 -11.94 14.22 -2.13
N ALA A 11 -12.95 13.84 -2.91
CA ALA A 11 -12.89 13.81 -4.38
C ALA A 11 -12.80 15.21 -5.02
N GLU A 12 -13.13 16.26 -4.27
CA GLU A 12 -12.98 17.66 -4.65
C GLU A 12 -11.54 18.17 -4.57
N VAL A 13 -10.68 17.51 -3.79
CA VAL A 13 -9.29 17.92 -3.61
C VAL A 13 -8.43 17.35 -4.75
N PRO A 14 -7.74 18.19 -5.54
CA PRO A 14 -6.89 17.71 -6.63
C PRO A 14 -5.64 17.01 -6.12
N THR A 15 -5.08 16.12 -6.93
CA THR A 15 -3.73 15.57 -6.65
C THR A 15 -2.66 16.61 -6.97
N ILE A 16 -1.44 16.41 -6.45
CA ILE A 16 -0.31 17.32 -6.76
C ILE A 16 0.01 17.38 -8.26
N THR A 17 -0.23 16.30 -9.00
CA THR A 17 -0.03 16.29 -10.45
C THR A 17 -1.15 17.01 -11.21
N GLU A 18 -2.39 16.94 -10.71
CA GLU A 18 -3.50 17.71 -11.27
C GLU A 18 -3.31 19.22 -11.07
N ASP A 19 -2.59 19.63 -10.03
CA ASP A 19 -2.23 21.03 -9.74
C ASP A 19 -0.93 21.49 -10.44
N GLY A 20 -0.42 20.71 -11.39
CA GLY A 20 0.78 21.05 -12.17
C GLY A 20 2.11 20.81 -11.44
N GLY A 21 2.08 20.17 -10.27
CA GLY A 21 3.25 19.77 -9.52
C GLY A 21 3.90 18.47 -10.03
N PRO A 22 5.07 18.10 -9.47
CA PRO A 22 5.78 16.87 -9.84
C PRO A 22 4.97 15.62 -9.46
N ALA A 23 5.22 14.50 -10.16
CA ALA A 23 4.65 13.19 -9.84
C ALA A 23 5.26 12.61 -8.56
N LEU A 24 4.88 13.19 -7.43
CA LEU A 24 5.25 12.76 -6.10
C LEU A 24 4.12 11.93 -5.50
N GLU A 25 4.48 10.74 -5.06
CA GLU A 25 3.60 9.85 -4.33
C GLU A 25 4.22 9.57 -2.96
N SER A 26 3.45 9.82 -1.92
CA SER A 26 3.83 9.58 -0.53
C SER A 26 2.60 9.04 0.16
N ALA A 27 2.39 7.74 -0.03
CA ALA A 27 1.33 6.96 0.56
C ALA A 27 1.90 6.04 1.65
N THR A 28 1.27 5.99 2.81
CA THR A 28 1.55 4.94 3.79
C THR A 28 0.77 3.69 3.40
N TRP A 29 1.39 2.53 3.55
CA TRP A 29 0.78 1.24 3.27
C TRP A 29 0.89 0.31 4.46
N MET A 30 0.00 -0.69 4.48
CA MET A 30 0.01 -1.78 5.46
C MET A 30 0.02 -3.10 4.69
N MET A 31 0.72 -4.09 5.23
CA MET A 31 0.87 -5.40 4.64
C MET A 31 0.86 -6.48 5.71
N VAL A 32 0.27 -7.64 5.37
CA VAL A 32 0.36 -8.85 6.19
C VAL A 32 1.47 -9.72 5.63
N LEU A 33 2.43 -10.09 6.49
CA LEU A 33 3.55 -10.95 6.16
C LEU A 33 3.47 -12.24 6.95
N ALA A 34 3.83 -13.35 6.32
CA ALA A 34 4.03 -14.65 6.97
C ALA A 34 5.54 -14.90 7.16
N PRO A 35 5.95 -15.73 8.15
CA PRO A 35 7.33 -16.14 8.30
C PRO A 35 7.90 -16.80 7.03
N ALA A 36 9.21 -16.68 6.84
CA ALA A 36 9.90 -17.39 5.76
C ALA A 36 9.70 -18.91 5.91
N GLY A 37 9.48 -19.60 4.77
CA GLY A 37 9.30 -21.05 4.73
C GLY A 37 7.86 -21.54 4.92
N VAL A 38 6.88 -20.66 5.16
CA VAL A 38 5.46 -21.06 5.14
C VAL A 38 5.08 -21.58 3.73
N PRO A 39 4.51 -22.80 3.61
CA PRO A 39 4.11 -23.36 2.33
C PRO A 39 3.17 -22.45 1.53
N ALA A 40 3.37 -22.38 0.22
CA ALA A 40 2.59 -21.53 -0.67
C ALA A 40 1.07 -21.78 -0.57
N GLU A 41 0.66 -23.03 -0.36
CA GLU A 41 -0.76 -23.37 -0.16
C GLU A 41 -1.37 -22.65 1.05
N ILE A 42 -0.65 -22.61 2.18
CA ILE A 42 -1.11 -21.94 3.40
C ILE A 42 -1.17 -20.44 3.18
N THR A 43 -0.12 -19.85 2.59
CA THR A 43 -0.08 -18.41 2.28
C THR A 43 -1.21 -18.01 1.33
N ASN A 44 -1.47 -18.82 0.30
CA ASN A 44 -2.56 -18.57 -0.65
C ASN A 44 -3.94 -18.69 0.02
N ARG A 45 -4.12 -19.66 0.93
CA ARG A 45 -5.38 -19.81 1.67
C ARG A 45 -5.62 -18.62 2.60
N LEU A 46 -4.61 -18.16 3.32
CA LEU A 46 -4.69 -16.99 4.19
C LEU A 46 -4.96 -15.71 3.39
N SER A 47 -4.24 -15.49 2.29
CA SER A 47 -4.43 -14.33 1.42
C SER A 47 -5.87 -14.25 0.89
N ARG A 48 -6.45 -15.37 0.45
CA ARG A 48 -7.86 -15.40 0.03
C ARG A 48 -8.81 -15.00 1.16
N LYS A 49 -8.63 -15.56 2.37
CA LYS A 49 -9.47 -15.22 3.52
C LYS A 49 -9.33 -13.78 3.96
N ILE A 50 -8.12 -13.22 3.91
CA ILE A 50 -7.89 -11.81 4.19
C ILE A 50 -8.59 -10.95 3.14
N ALA A 51 -8.47 -11.30 1.86
CA ALA A 51 -9.17 -10.59 0.78
C ALA A 51 -10.69 -10.60 0.97
N ASP A 52 -11.27 -11.77 1.29
CA ASP A 52 -12.71 -11.90 1.59
C ASP A 52 -13.15 -10.95 2.72
N ILE A 53 -12.33 -10.82 3.78
CA ILE A 53 -12.65 -9.98 4.96
C ILE A 53 -12.50 -8.50 4.63
N VAL A 54 -11.37 -8.05 4.09
CA VAL A 54 -11.10 -6.62 3.89
C VAL A 54 -11.96 -5.99 2.78
N LEU A 55 -12.54 -6.83 1.92
CA LEU A 55 -13.46 -6.42 0.86
C LEU A 55 -14.94 -6.63 1.23
N ALA A 56 -15.24 -7.20 2.40
CA ALA A 56 -16.61 -7.32 2.89
C ALA A 56 -17.18 -5.94 3.24
N GLY A 57 -18.44 -5.68 2.91
CA GLY A 57 -19.07 -4.35 2.96
C GLY A 57 -18.75 -3.54 4.21
N GLU A 58 -19.14 -4.04 5.39
CA GLU A 58 -18.92 -3.31 6.65
C GLU A 58 -17.43 -3.05 6.94
N VAL A 59 -16.56 -4.04 6.71
CA VAL A 59 -15.12 -3.89 6.95
C VAL A 59 -14.49 -2.90 5.95
N LYS A 60 -14.85 -3.02 4.68
CA LYS A 60 -14.39 -2.13 3.62
C LYS A 60 -14.79 -0.69 3.91
N ASP A 61 -16.04 -0.47 4.32
CA ASP A 61 -16.55 0.88 4.62
C ASP A 61 -15.80 1.49 5.81
N ARG A 62 -15.56 0.70 6.88
CA ARG A 62 -14.73 1.14 8.01
C ARG A 62 -13.29 1.47 7.63
N LEU A 63 -12.67 0.67 6.74
CA LEU A 63 -11.34 0.96 6.24
C LEU A 63 -11.31 2.28 5.44
N ILE A 64 -12.31 2.51 4.60
CA ILE A 64 -12.44 3.75 3.82
C ILE A 64 -12.67 4.96 4.73
N GLU A 65 -13.46 4.84 5.80
CA GLU A 65 -13.62 5.89 6.83
C GLU A 65 -12.27 6.28 7.46
N TRP A 66 -11.33 5.33 7.57
CA TRP A 66 -9.97 5.56 8.05
C TRP A 66 -8.98 5.94 6.94
N ALA A 67 -9.47 6.27 5.74
CA ALA A 67 -8.67 6.55 4.55
C ALA A 67 -7.73 5.40 4.13
N ILE A 68 -8.09 4.16 4.45
CA ILE A 68 -7.40 2.94 4.04
C ILE A 68 -8.14 2.33 2.85
N ILE A 69 -7.44 2.16 1.73
CA ILE A 69 -8.01 1.54 0.53
C ILE A 69 -7.65 0.04 0.53
N PRO A 70 -8.59 -0.86 0.86
CA PRO A 70 -8.30 -2.30 0.87
C PRO A 70 -8.05 -2.82 -0.53
N SER A 71 -7.00 -3.61 -0.69
CA SER A 71 -6.51 -4.05 -2.00
C SER A 71 -6.85 -5.49 -2.35
N GLY A 72 -6.90 -6.38 -1.34
CA GLY A 72 -7.20 -7.81 -1.52
C GLY A 72 -6.25 -8.55 -2.49
N TRP A 73 -5.01 -8.07 -2.63
CA TRP A 73 -4.06 -8.59 -3.62
C TRP A 73 -3.60 -10.02 -3.33
N SER A 74 -3.22 -10.72 -4.40
CA SER A 74 -2.57 -12.03 -4.31
C SER A 74 -1.17 -11.91 -3.69
N PRO A 75 -0.61 -12.99 -3.12
CA PRO A 75 0.74 -12.95 -2.54
C PRO A 75 1.82 -12.53 -3.54
N ASP A 76 1.71 -12.94 -4.81
CA ASP A 76 2.65 -12.54 -5.88
C ASP A 76 2.60 -11.02 -6.14
N ARG A 77 1.40 -10.44 -6.27
CA ARG A 77 1.26 -8.99 -6.48
C ARG A 77 1.75 -8.21 -5.26
N THR A 78 1.42 -8.67 -4.06
CA THR A 78 1.89 -8.08 -2.79
C THR A 78 3.42 -8.13 -2.69
N GLY A 79 4.04 -9.25 -3.08
CA GLY A 79 5.49 -9.40 -3.10
C GLY A 79 6.18 -8.46 -4.09
N ARG A 80 5.61 -8.28 -5.30
CA ARG A 80 6.13 -7.32 -6.28
C ARG A 80 6.06 -5.89 -5.76
N PHE A 81 4.92 -5.49 -5.20
CA PHE A 81 4.78 -4.17 -4.59
C PHE A 81 5.82 -3.90 -3.49
N LEU A 82 6.06 -4.87 -2.60
CA LEU A 82 7.08 -4.72 -1.56
C LEU A 82 8.48 -4.55 -2.15
N ALA A 83 8.83 -5.32 -3.18
CA ALA A 83 10.12 -5.20 -3.85
C ALA A 83 10.30 -3.82 -4.52
N ASP A 84 9.25 -3.32 -5.17
CA ASP A 84 9.26 -2.00 -5.82
C ASP A 84 9.38 -0.87 -4.78
N GLU A 85 8.67 -0.95 -3.66
CA GLU A 85 8.77 0.00 -2.55
C GLU A 85 10.17 0.00 -1.93
N ILE A 86 10.76 -1.18 -1.69
CA ILE A 86 12.14 -1.29 -1.20
C ILE A 86 13.11 -0.61 -2.16
N ALA A 87 13.00 -0.88 -3.46
CA ALA A 87 13.89 -0.29 -4.47
C ALA A 87 13.73 1.24 -4.55
N ARG A 88 12.49 1.72 -4.55
CA ARG A 88 12.15 3.15 -4.56
C ARG A 88 12.73 3.86 -3.35
N TRP A 89 12.44 3.37 -2.14
CA TRP A 89 12.86 4.04 -0.90
C TRP A 89 14.36 3.94 -0.65
N ALA A 90 15.02 2.84 -1.06
CA ALA A 90 16.48 2.76 -1.05
C ALA A 90 17.11 3.87 -1.91
N GLY A 91 16.54 4.16 -3.08
CA GLY A 91 16.95 5.25 -3.95
C GLY A 91 16.78 6.63 -3.28
N VAL A 92 15.61 6.88 -2.67
CA VAL A 92 15.31 8.13 -1.95
C VAL A 92 16.27 8.35 -0.78
N ILE A 93 16.47 7.33 0.07
CA ILE A 93 17.38 7.39 1.24
C ILE A 93 18.80 7.74 0.79
N LYS A 94 19.29 7.07 -0.26
CA LYS A 94 20.63 7.31 -0.80
C LYS A 94 20.78 8.73 -1.36
N ALA A 95 19.80 9.20 -2.11
CA ALA A 95 19.82 10.54 -2.70
C ALA A 95 19.74 11.65 -1.65
N ALA A 96 18.96 11.43 -0.58
CA ALA A 96 18.77 12.39 0.51
C ALA A 96 19.88 12.34 1.57
N GLY A 97 20.80 11.37 1.52
CA GLY A 97 21.87 11.21 2.52
C GLY A 97 21.36 10.85 3.92
N VAL A 98 20.14 10.29 4.02
CA VAL A 98 19.51 9.91 5.28
C VAL A 98 20.24 8.71 5.88
N LYS A 99 20.47 8.75 7.20
CA LYS A 99 21.07 7.65 7.97
C LYS A 99 20.09 7.19 9.04
N PRO A 100 20.10 5.90 9.43
CA PRO A 100 19.39 5.46 10.62
C PRO A 100 19.90 6.23 11.83
N GLU A 101 18.99 6.73 12.64
CA GLU A 101 19.31 7.16 14.01
C GLU A 101 19.52 5.88 14.83
N LEU A 102 20.70 5.74 15.44
CA LEU A 102 21.10 4.60 16.29
C LEU A 102 21.12 5.04 17.76
#